data_AF-A0A941MZF0-F1
#
_entry.id   AF-A0A941MZF0-F1
#
_cell.length_a   1.000
_cell.length_b   1.000
_cell.length_c   1.000
_cell.angle_alpha   90.00
_cell.angle_beta   90.00
_cell.angle_gamma   90.00
#
_symmetry.space_group_name_H-M   'P 1'
#
loop_
_entity.id
_entity.type
_entity.pdbx_description
1 polymer ?
#
loop_
_entity_poly.entity_id
_entity_poly.type
_entity_poly.pdbx_seq_one_letter_code
_entity_poly.pdbx_strand_id
1 'polypeptide(L)'
;MYTVFLRPPETLDWKPRTKAAAGRRMVLHADDYGMNVAVTDGILAGFRHGLLTSTAILANAPDCPRALSLWRSLQLECAAGELPSRDARRALHDNCAAFDLGVHLNLTQGRPVTGSRYPAELLDVEGRFPGIGGVARRILMGGSKYRAGLERELKAQIEVVLDQGIRPGHLNSHQYVDTFPVVASLIPSLASRYGIGIVRVPAERGLVQSTLISKFEPANWCLAQVKAVFARWQRHTVGQRGLAFPHSFFGASHAGRVDATTFQCFLAALTPGLTEIGLHPGVRPTAGDPDQEAVVIQDGWHDPLAQLRPAELDLLTSEDLVTLLLRNHVRLGRLHELEARKTLRAAA
;
A
#
# COMPACT_ATOMS: atom_id res chain seq x y z
N MET A 1 -24.99 -55.54 22.94
CA MET A 1 -24.75 -55.33 21.49
C MET A 1 -25.75 -54.32 20.99
N TYR A 2 -25.38 -53.04 20.90
CA TYR A 2 -26.19 -52.01 20.25
C TYR A 2 -25.33 -51.37 19.17
N THR A 3 -25.62 -51.71 17.92
CA THR A 3 -24.96 -51.16 16.74
C THR A 3 -25.67 -49.85 16.38
N VAL A 4 -25.04 -48.71 16.66
CA VAL A 4 -25.53 -47.40 16.23
C VAL A 4 -24.99 -47.13 14.83
N PHE A 5 -25.88 -47.09 13.83
CA PHE A 5 -25.57 -46.65 12.48
C PHE A 5 -25.35 -45.12 12.49
N LEU A 6 -24.13 -44.70 12.16
CA LEU A 6 -23.80 -43.29 11.89
C LEU A 6 -24.34 -42.90 10.51
N ARG A 7 -25.25 -41.93 10.46
CA ARG A 7 -25.60 -41.20 9.24
C ARG A 7 -24.43 -40.26 8.89
N PRO A 8 -24.00 -40.18 7.61
CA PRO A 8 -23.02 -39.18 7.20
C PRO A 8 -23.62 -37.76 7.31
N PRO A 9 -22.81 -36.75 7.65
CA PRO A 9 -23.30 -35.37 7.75
C PRO A 9 -23.74 -34.86 6.37
N GLU A 10 -24.99 -34.41 6.31
CA GLU A 10 -25.59 -33.76 5.15
C GLU A 10 -24.79 -32.50 4.77
N THR A 11 -24.63 -32.33 3.46
CA THR A 11 -23.98 -31.18 2.82
C THR A 11 -24.53 -29.86 3.36
N LEU A 12 -23.66 -29.04 3.94
CA LEU A 12 -23.98 -27.71 4.43
C LEU A 12 -24.42 -26.82 3.24
N ASP A 13 -25.73 -26.70 3.05
CA ASP A 13 -26.36 -25.85 2.04
C ASP A 13 -26.08 -24.38 2.36
N TRP A 14 -24.97 -23.86 1.81
CA TRP A 14 -24.60 -22.45 1.90
C TRP A 14 -25.59 -21.61 1.08
N LYS A 15 -26.51 -20.93 1.77
CA LYS A 15 -27.35 -19.89 1.16
C LYS A 15 -26.65 -18.54 1.26
N PRO A 16 -26.37 -17.85 0.13
CA PRO A 16 -25.74 -16.53 0.16
C PRO A 16 -26.71 -15.51 0.79
N ARG A 17 -26.25 -14.82 1.83
CA ARG A 17 -26.97 -13.69 2.44
C ARG A 17 -27.04 -12.53 1.44
N THR A 18 -28.16 -12.40 0.73
CA THR A 18 -28.46 -11.43 -0.34
C THR A 18 -28.58 -9.95 0.10
N LYS A 19 -28.12 -9.58 1.30
CA LYS A 19 -28.04 -8.18 1.77
C LYS A 19 -26.61 -7.61 1.88
N ALA A 20 -25.57 -8.38 1.54
CA ALA A 20 -24.17 -8.05 1.85
C ALA A 20 -23.39 -7.24 0.78
N ALA A 21 -24.01 -6.92 -0.37
CA ALA A 21 -23.33 -6.29 -1.51
C ALA A 21 -23.29 -4.74 -1.46
N ALA A 22 -24.23 -4.09 -0.78
CA ALA A 22 -24.29 -2.63 -0.71
C ALA A 22 -23.20 -2.10 0.23
N GLY A 23 -22.07 -1.66 -0.33
CA GLY A 23 -21.06 -0.87 0.39
C GLY A 23 -19.66 -1.46 0.47
N ARG A 24 -19.36 -2.59 -0.17
CA ARG A 24 -17.98 -3.12 -0.30
C ARG A 24 -17.26 -2.43 -1.46
N ARG A 25 -16.24 -1.64 -1.13
CA ARG A 25 -15.37 -0.96 -2.10
C ARG A 25 -13.93 -1.34 -1.83
N MET A 26 -13.16 -1.49 -2.90
CA MET A 26 -11.77 -1.92 -2.81
C MET A 26 -10.84 -0.93 -3.53
N VAL A 27 -9.86 -0.43 -2.79
CA VAL A 27 -8.69 0.26 -3.34
C VAL A 27 -7.63 -0.79 -3.58
N LEU A 28 -7.15 -0.87 -4.81
CA LEU A 28 -5.97 -1.64 -5.17
C LEU A 28 -4.81 -0.64 -5.20
N HIS A 29 -3.93 -0.74 -4.21
CA HIS A 29 -2.87 0.22 -3.97
C HIS A 29 -1.50 -0.42 -4.24
N ALA A 30 -0.70 0.16 -5.14
CA ALA A 30 0.69 -0.25 -5.31
C ALA A 30 1.63 0.58 -4.44
N ASP A 31 2.46 -0.08 -3.66
CA ASP A 31 3.59 0.53 -2.97
C ASP A 31 4.79 0.67 -3.93
N ASP A 32 5.80 1.45 -3.50
CA ASP A 32 7.10 1.61 -4.18
C ASP A 32 7.13 2.38 -5.52
N TYR A 33 6.13 3.21 -5.86
CA TYR A 33 6.19 4.01 -7.09
C TYR A 33 7.43 4.91 -7.12
N GLY A 34 8.14 4.94 -8.25
CA GLY A 34 9.41 5.67 -8.39
C GLY A 34 10.64 4.95 -7.84
N MET A 35 10.52 3.73 -7.30
CA MET A 35 11.67 2.94 -6.82
C MET A 35 12.72 2.72 -7.90
N ASN A 36 12.30 2.19 -9.05
CA ASN A 36 13.12 1.93 -10.24
C ASN A 36 12.21 1.87 -11.47
N VAL A 37 12.81 1.71 -12.65
CA VAL A 37 12.09 1.68 -13.93
C VAL A 37 11.06 0.56 -13.97
N ALA A 38 11.44 -0.66 -13.59
CA ALA A 38 10.57 -1.83 -13.66
C ALA A 38 9.33 -1.71 -12.75
N VAL A 39 9.50 -1.15 -11.55
CA VAL A 39 8.41 -0.90 -10.60
C VAL A 39 7.48 0.19 -11.11
N THR A 40 8.03 1.33 -11.53
CA THR A 40 7.24 2.44 -12.08
C THR A 40 6.43 1.99 -13.30
N ASP A 41 7.04 1.26 -14.23
CA ASP A 41 6.38 0.80 -15.44
C ASP A 41 5.33 -0.27 -15.13
N GLY A 42 5.60 -1.16 -14.18
CA GLY A 42 4.62 -2.15 -13.72
C GLY A 42 3.41 -1.53 -13.03
N ILE A 43 3.60 -0.48 -12.23
CA ILE A 43 2.50 0.26 -11.60
C ILE A 43 1.66 0.98 -12.64
N LEU A 44 2.30 1.62 -13.62
CA LEU A 44 1.61 2.25 -14.75
C LEU A 44 0.85 1.22 -15.58
N ALA A 45 1.42 0.04 -15.84
CA ALA A 45 0.75 -1.05 -16.55
C ALA A 45 -0.44 -1.59 -15.75
N GLY A 46 -0.28 -1.83 -14.45
CA GLY A 46 -1.34 -2.28 -13.54
C GLY A 46 -2.49 -1.27 -13.43
N PHE A 47 -2.24 0.02 -13.69
CA PHE A 47 -3.29 1.01 -13.89
C PHE A 47 -3.87 0.97 -15.31
N ARG A 48 -3.04 1.14 -16.36
CA ARG A 48 -3.52 1.27 -17.73
C ARG A 48 -4.33 0.06 -18.20
N HIS A 49 -3.82 -1.13 -17.93
CA HIS A 49 -4.38 -2.40 -18.36
C HIS A 49 -5.11 -3.16 -17.25
N GLY A 50 -4.97 -2.73 -16.00
CA GLY A 50 -5.53 -3.42 -14.85
C GLY A 50 -6.48 -2.56 -14.03
N LEU A 51 -6.63 -2.95 -12.76
CA LEU A 51 -7.61 -2.38 -11.84
C LEU A 51 -7.01 -1.50 -10.74
N LEU A 52 -5.72 -1.15 -10.83
CA LEU A 52 -5.06 -0.30 -9.85
C LEU A 52 -5.77 1.06 -9.73
N THR A 53 -5.95 1.56 -8.50
CA THR A 53 -6.66 2.82 -8.23
C THR A 53 -5.87 3.79 -7.37
N SER A 54 -4.76 3.34 -6.76
CA SER A 54 -3.91 4.18 -5.93
C SER A 54 -2.46 3.72 -5.94
N THR A 55 -1.53 4.64 -5.70
CA THR A 55 -0.13 4.35 -5.42
C THR A 55 0.50 5.45 -4.57
N ALA A 56 1.71 5.23 -4.07
CA ALA A 56 2.46 6.22 -3.32
C ALA A 56 3.93 6.29 -3.77
N ILE A 57 4.44 7.51 -3.96
CA ILE A 57 5.79 7.76 -4.51
C ILE A 57 6.88 7.75 -3.42
N LEU A 58 8.00 7.10 -3.71
CA LEU A 58 9.23 7.19 -2.94
C LEU A 58 10.04 8.42 -3.36
N ALA A 59 9.99 9.49 -2.55
CA ALA A 59 10.59 10.78 -2.91
C ALA A 59 12.12 10.78 -3.04
N ASN A 60 12.81 9.84 -2.39
CA ASN A 60 14.26 9.69 -2.43
C ASN A 60 14.74 8.55 -3.34
N ALA A 61 13.83 7.98 -4.13
CA ALA A 61 14.16 6.88 -5.03
C ALA A 61 14.70 7.38 -6.40
N PRO A 62 15.57 6.60 -7.07
CA PRO A 62 16.21 6.98 -8.32
C PRO A 62 15.22 7.36 -9.44
N ASP A 63 14.11 6.64 -9.56
CA ASP A 63 13.14 6.83 -10.65
C ASP A 63 12.03 7.84 -10.30
N CYS A 64 12.10 8.48 -9.13
CA CYS A 64 11.11 9.45 -8.68
C CYS A 64 10.84 10.59 -9.68
N PRO A 65 11.86 11.25 -10.28
CA PRO A 65 11.61 12.34 -11.23
C PRO A 65 10.82 11.87 -12.47
N ARG A 66 11.17 10.70 -13.00
CA ARG A 66 10.49 10.10 -14.17
C ARG A 66 9.06 9.70 -13.81
N ALA A 67 8.87 9.03 -12.68
CA ALA A 67 7.56 8.60 -12.20
C ALA A 67 6.59 9.78 -12.00
N LEU A 68 7.04 10.89 -11.40
CA LEU A 68 6.20 12.08 -11.26
C LEU A 68 5.85 12.72 -12.62
N SER A 69 6.77 12.71 -13.59
CA SER A 69 6.46 13.15 -14.96
C SER A 69 5.43 12.26 -15.63
N LEU A 70 5.57 10.94 -15.52
CA LEU A 70 4.66 9.97 -16.12
C LEU A 70 3.26 10.02 -15.51
N TRP A 71 3.14 10.29 -14.21
CA TRP A 71 1.84 10.49 -13.58
C TRP A 71 1.09 11.68 -14.18
N ARG A 72 1.77 12.80 -14.46
CA ARG A 72 1.12 13.95 -15.14
C ARG A 72 0.62 13.58 -16.53
N SER A 73 1.43 12.85 -17.31
CA SER A 73 0.99 12.35 -18.62
C SER A 73 -0.23 11.43 -18.49
N LEU A 74 -0.24 10.56 -17.49
CA LEU A 74 -1.37 9.66 -17.22
C LEU A 74 -2.66 10.42 -16.90
N GLN A 75 -2.59 11.57 -16.22
CA GLN A 75 -3.78 12.40 -15.98
C GLN A 75 -4.40 12.89 -17.29
N LEU A 76 -3.56 13.27 -18.26
CA LEU A 76 -4.00 13.71 -19.58
C LEU A 76 -4.61 12.54 -20.38
N GLU A 77 -3.97 11.37 -20.36
CA GLU A 77 -4.48 10.13 -20.98
C GLU A 77 -5.88 9.78 -20.44
N CYS A 78 -6.06 9.83 -19.12
CA CYS A 78 -7.35 9.55 -18.48
C CYS A 78 -8.43 10.56 -18.89
N ALA A 79 -8.08 11.85 -18.95
CA ALA A 79 -8.98 12.92 -19.39
C ALA A 79 -9.38 12.77 -20.86
N ALA A 80 -8.47 12.30 -21.72
CA ALA A 80 -8.72 12.05 -23.14
C ALA A 80 -9.60 10.82 -23.41
N GLY A 81 -9.79 9.94 -22.42
CA GLY A 81 -10.57 8.72 -22.62
C GLY A 81 -9.72 7.45 -22.82
N GLU A 82 -8.40 7.58 -22.85
CA GLU A 82 -7.46 6.62 -23.42
C GLU A 82 -6.99 5.61 -22.36
N LEU A 83 -7.91 4.75 -21.91
CA LEU A 83 -7.59 3.74 -20.92
C LEU A 83 -7.98 2.34 -21.43
N PRO A 84 -7.02 1.45 -21.72
CA PRO A 84 -7.31 0.09 -22.20
C PRO A 84 -8.26 -0.70 -21.29
N SER A 85 -8.12 -0.54 -19.97
CA SER A 85 -8.98 -1.19 -18.97
C SER A 85 -10.33 -0.50 -18.71
N ARG A 86 -10.70 0.52 -19.51
CA ARG A 86 -11.89 1.38 -19.27
C ARG A 86 -13.18 0.58 -19.06
N ASP A 87 -13.45 -0.42 -19.89
CA ASP A 87 -14.71 -1.16 -19.81
C ASP A 87 -14.77 -2.04 -18.56
N ALA A 88 -13.68 -2.73 -18.24
CA ALA A 88 -13.57 -3.51 -17.00
C ALA A 88 -13.73 -2.62 -15.75
N ARG A 89 -13.09 -1.44 -15.76
CA ARG A 89 -13.20 -0.43 -14.69
C ARG A 89 -14.62 0.09 -14.52
N ARG A 90 -15.31 0.42 -15.63
CA ARG A 90 -16.71 0.86 -15.62
C ARG A 90 -17.65 -0.21 -15.08
N ALA A 91 -17.44 -1.48 -15.46
CA ALA A 91 -18.19 -2.60 -14.90
C ALA A 91 -18.07 -2.70 -13.37
N LEU A 92 -16.94 -2.24 -12.82
CA LEU A 92 -16.66 -2.19 -11.39
C LEU A 92 -16.95 -0.81 -10.76
N HIS A 93 -17.69 0.06 -11.46
CA HIS A 93 -18.10 1.40 -11.02
C HIS A 93 -16.95 2.40 -10.79
N ASP A 94 -15.81 2.22 -11.45
CA ASP A 94 -14.72 3.19 -11.41
C ASP A 94 -14.96 4.34 -12.41
N ASN A 95 -14.56 5.55 -12.04
CA ASN A 95 -14.68 6.75 -12.88
C ASN A 95 -13.54 6.89 -13.90
N CYS A 96 -12.59 5.95 -13.92
CA CYS A 96 -11.42 5.94 -14.81
C CYS A 96 -10.53 7.19 -14.69
N ALA A 97 -10.57 7.90 -13.55
CA ALA A 97 -9.60 8.95 -13.26
C ALA A 97 -8.21 8.34 -13.03
N ALA A 98 -7.14 9.13 -13.20
CA ALA A 98 -5.78 8.71 -12.81
C ALA A 98 -5.76 8.19 -11.37
N PHE A 99 -4.83 7.28 -11.05
CA PHE A 99 -4.76 6.74 -9.69
C PHE A 99 -4.49 7.83 -8.65
N ASP A 100 -4.99 7.61 -7.43
CA ASP A 100 -4.71 8.47 -6.29
C ASP A 100 -3.23 8.35 -5.93
N LEU A 101 -2.49 9.45 -6.06
CA LEU A 101 -1.06 9.52 -5.76
C LEU A 101 -0.83 10.05 -4.34
N GLY A 102 -0.11 9.27 -3.53
CA GLY A 102 0.34 9.64 -2.18
C GLY A 102 1.86 9.74 -2.06
N VAL A 103 2.35 9.96 -0.84
CA VAL A 103 3.78 9.89 -0.51
C VAL A 103 4.05 8.61 0.27
N HIS A 104 5.00 7.82 -0.23
CA HIS A 104 5.52 6.62 0.42
C HIS A 104 6.74 7.01 1.25
N LEU A 105 6.50 7.38 2.51
CA LEU A 105 7.56 7.85 3.40
C LEU A 105 8.60 6.75 3.61
N ASN A 106 9.87 7.10 3.53
CA ASN A 106 10.97 6.14 3.58
C ASN A 106 12.03 6.55 4.60
N LEU A 107 12.51 5.60 5.39
CA LEU A 107 13.64 5.79 6.30
C LEU A 107 14.61 4.61 6.23
N THR A 108 14.45 3.68 5.28
CA THR A 108 15.13 2.38 5.31
C THR A 108 16.02 2.12 4.09
N GLN A 109 15.79 2.75 2.95
CA GLN A 109 16.60 2.56 1.74
C GLN A 109 17.04 3.86 1.07
N GLY A 110 18.21 3.83 0.44
CA GLY A 110 18.79 5.01 -0.21
C GLY A 110 19.36 6.02 0.78
N ARG A 111 19.49 7.27 0.33
CA ARG A 111 19.96 8.40 1.16
C ARG A 111 18.82 9.33 1.57
N PRO A 112 18.94 10.04 2.72
CA PRO A 112 17.98 11.05 3.11
C PRO A 112 17.95 12.22 2.11
N VAL A 113 16.76 12.73 1.82
CA VAL A 113 16.58 13.95 1.02
C VAL A 113 17.25 15.15 1.69
N THR A 114 17.29 15.16 3.02
CA THR A 114 17.89 16.24 3.81
C THR A 114 19.43 16.21 3.87
N GLY A 115 20.07 15.18 3.29
CA GLY A 115 21.53 15.05 3.25
C GLY A 115 22.16 15.13 4.65
N SER A 116 23.18 15.96 4.80
CA SER A 116 23.93 16.13 6.07
C SER A 116 23.11 16.69 7.24
N ARG A 117 21.87 17.19 7.00
CA ARG A 117 20.97 17.64 8.08
C ARG A 117 20.21 16.48 8.75
N TYR A 118 20.29 15.28 8.18
CA TYR A 118 19.78 14.07 8.80
C TYR A 118 20.74 13.57 9.90
N PRO A 119 20.25 12.98 11.01
CA PRO A 119 21.12 12.48 12.06
C PRO A 119 22.07 11.38 11.53
N ALA A 120 23.37 11.64 11.57
CA ALA A 120 24.39 10.70 11.06
C ALA A 120 24.37 9.37 11.83
N GLU A 121 23.99 9.37 13.11
CA GLU A 121 23.87 8.15 13.92
C GLU A 121 22.72 7.23 13.47
N LEU A 122 21.80 7.75 12.65
CA LEU A 122 20.76 6.96 11.99
C LEU A 122 21.22 6.38 10.65
N LEU A 123 22.41 6.72 10.14
CA LEU A 123 22.93 6.32 8.82
C LEU A 123 24.06 5.27 8.91
N ASP A 124 24.20 4.46 7.87
CA ASP A 124 25.37 3.60 7.69
C ASP A 124 26.63 4.43 7.42
N VAL A 125 27.78 3.76 7.27
CA VAL A 125 29.08 4.44 7.10
C VAL A 125 29.19 5.16 5.74
N GLU A 126 28.35 4.82 4.78
CA GLU A 126 28.25 5.44 3.45
C GLU A 126 27.17 6.55 3.38
N GLY A 127 26.55 6.90 4.51
CA GLY A 127 25.54 7.94 4.62
C GLY A 127 24.14 7.52 4.12
N ARG A 128 23.85 6.23 4.08
CA ARG A 128 22.58 5.64 3.61
C ARG A 128 21.75 5.14 4.78
N PHE A 129 20.47 4.92 4.54
CA PHE A 129 19.61 4.27 5.51
C PHE A 129 20.03 2.79 5.70
N PRO A 130 20.07 2.28 6.95
CA PRO A 130 20.64 0.97 7.28
C PRO A 130 19.63 -0.20 7.16
N GLY A 131 18.57 -0.05 6.36
CA GLY A 131 17.44 -0.98 6.34
C GLY A 131 16.54 -0.94 7.57
N ILE A 132 15.38 -1.61 7.50
CA ILE A 132 14.37 -1.61 8.57
C ILE A 132 14.92 -2.03 9.94
N GLY A 133 15.75 -3.08 9.99
CA GLY A 133 16.34 -3.57 11.24
C GLY A 133 17.33 -2.58 11.86
N GLY A 134 18.17 -1.95 11.01
CA GLY A 134 19.12 -0.94 11.46
C GLY A 134 18.42 0.32 11.99
N VAL A 135 17.41 0.80 11.28
CA VAL A 135 16.60 1.97 11.68
C VAL A 135 15.88 1.69 12.98
N ALA A 136 15.20 0.54 13.10
CA ALA A 136 14.49 0.15 14.30
C ALA A 136 15.43 0.13 15.52
N ARG A 137 16.59 -0.53 15.40
CA ARG A 137 17.60 -0.58 16.47
C ARG A 137 18.07 0.81 16.89
N ARG A 138 18.39 1.68 15.93
CA ARG A 138 18.95 3.00 16.21
C ARG A 138 17.91 3.96 16.80
N ILE A 139 16.67 3.93 16.30
CA ILE A 139 15.55 4.68 16.88
C ILE A 139 15.26 4.19 18.30
N LEU A 140 15.25 2.88 18.54
CA LEU A 140 15.04 2.33 19.88
C LEU A 140 16.11 2.80 20.88
N MET A 141 17.37 2.88 20.45
CA MET A 141 18.49 3.31 21.29
C MET A 141 18.52 4.82 21.56
N GLY A 142 18.03 5.65 20.63
CA GLY A 142 18.07 7.12 20.78
C GLY A 142 16.74 7.77 21.16
N GLY A 143 15.61 7.07 21.04
CA GLY A 143 14.29 7.57 21.38
C GLY A 143 13.94 8.90 20.72
N SER A 144 13.48 9.87 21.53
CA SER A 144 13.06 11.20 21.08
C SER A 144 14.21 12.09 20.59
N LYS A 145 15.48 11.74 20.84
CA LYS A 145 16.66 12.47 20.36
C LYS A 145 16.59 12.76 18.87
N TYR A 146 16.13 11.79 18.08
CA TYR A 146 16.11 11.91 16.63
C TYR A 146 14.82 12.52 16.07
N ARG A 147 13.83 12.83 16.92
CA ARG A 147 12.50 13.28 16.49
C ARG A 147 12.57 14.46 15.52
N ALA A 148 13.38 15.48 15.82
CA ALA A 148 13.49 16.66 14.96
C ALA A 148 14.16 16.35 13.61
N GLY A 149 15.14 15.44 13.58
CA GLY A 149 15.79 15.01 12.35
C GLY A 149 14.86 14.19 11.46
N LEU A 150 14.14 13.24 12.06
CA LEU A 150 13.10 12.46 11.39
C LEU A 150 12.00 13.37 10.83
N GLU A 151 11.51 14.32 11.63
CA GLU A 151 10.49 15.28 11.18
C GLU A 151 10.97 16.10 9.97
N ARG A 152 12.22 16.57 9.97
CA ARG A 152 12.78 17.31 8.82
C ARG A 152 12.85 16.44 7.56
N GLU A 153 13.25 15.19 7.69
CA GLU A 153 13.34 14.28 6.55
C GLU A 153 11.97 13.95 5.96
N LEU A 154 10.99 13.63 6.80
CA LEU A 154 9.64 13.33 6.33
C LEU A 154 8.98 14.56 5.69
N LYS A 155 9.26 15.77 6.19
CA LYS A 155 8.86 17.02 5.53
C LYS A 155 9.49 17.14 4.15
N ALA A 156 10.81 16.96 4.05
CA ALA A 156 11.53 17.09 2.79
C ALA A 156 11.01 16.09 1.74
N GLN A 157 10.68 14.86 2.12
CA GLN A 157 10.10 13.87 1.20
C GLN A 157 8.72 14.29 0.68
N ILE A 158 7.88 14.90 1.51
CA ILE A 158 6.59 15.46 1.07
C ILE A 158 6.82 16.68 0.16
N GLU A 159 7.77 17.54 0.54
CA GLU A 159 8.12 18.76 -0.19
C GLU A 159 8.65 18.47 -1.60
N VAL A 160 9.43 17.40 -1.81
CA VAL A 160 9.85 16.95 -3.16
C VAL A 160 8.65 16.78 -4.11
N VAL A 161 7.55 16.23 -3.62
CA VAL A 161 6.33 16.02 -4.43
C VAL A 161 5.57 17.34 -4.63
N LEU A 162 5.51 18.18 -3.60
CA LEU A 162 4.86 19.49 -3.67
C LEU A 162 5.60 20.46 -4.60
N ASP A 163 6.93 20.41 -4.65
CA ASP A 163 7.78 21.22 -5.53
C ASP A 163 7.54 20.88 -7.02
N GLN A 164 6.99 19.69 -7.27
CA GLN A 164 6.49 19.28 -8.58
C GLN A 164 5.04 19.77 -8.85
N GLY A 165 4.47 20.63 -7.99
CA GLY A 165 3.10 21.11 -8.11
C GLY A 165 2.04 20.02 -7.90
N ILE A 166 2.43 18.85 -7.37
CA ILE A 166 1.54 17.71 -7.13
C ILE A 166 1.10 17.77 -5.67
N ARG A 167 -0.22 17.74 -5.42
CA ARG A 167 -0.77 17.63 -4.08
C ARG A 167 -1.04 16.15 -3.77
N PRO A 168 -0.24 15.50 -2.89
CA PRO A 168 -0.46 14.11 -2.55
C PRO A 168 -1.76 13.92 -1.76
N GLY A 169 -2.55 12.91 -2.11
CA GLY A 169 -3.85 12.64 -1.49
C GLY A 169 -3.76 11.86 -0.17
N HIS A 170 -2.66 11.15 0.08
CA HIS A 170 -2.51 10.33 1.28
C HIS A 170 -1.04 10.06 1.64
N LEU A 171 -0.82 9.55 2.86
CA LEU A 171 0.47 9.06 3.35
C LEU A 171 0.41 7.55 3.64
N ASN A 172 1.46 6.84 3.24
CA ASN A 172 1.84 5.53 3.77
C ASN A 172 3.37 5.50 3.92
N SER A 173 3.95 4.34 4.23
CA SER A 173 5.41 4.26 4.36
C SER A 173 6.01 2.95 3.90
N HIS A 174 7.23 3.05 3.38
CA HIS A 174 8.03 1.92 2.97
C HIS A 174 8.41 1.09 4.20
N GLN A 175 8.14 -0.21 4.13
CA GLN A 175 8.37 -1.16 5.22
C GLN A 175 7.68 -0.78 6.56
N TYR A 176 6.60 0.01 6.50
CA TYR A 176 5.77 0.36 7.66
C TYR A 176 6.50 1.15 8.76
N VAL A 177 7.52 1.94 8.41
CA VAL A 177 8.23 2.81 9.37
C VAL A 177 7.34 3.84 10.05
N ASP A 178 6.21 4.20 9.44
CA ASP A 178 5.17 5.05 10.02
C ASP A 178 4.49 4.45 11.26
N THR A 179 4.69 3.16 11.51
CA THR A 179 4.18 2.48 12.71
C THR A 179 5.12 2.61 13.91
N PHE A 180 6.37 3.05 13.71
CA PHE A 180 7.31 3.29 14.82
C PHE A 180 6.84 4.43 15.71
N PRO A 181 6.96 4.32 17.05
CA PRO A 181 6.40 5.32 17.97
C PRO A 181 6.76 6.77 17.71
N VAL A 182 8.05 7.03 17.47
CA VAL A 182 8.51 8.39 17.18
C VAL A 182 7.93 8.90 15.85
N VAL A 183 7.85 8.06 14.82
CA VAL A 183 7.36 8.42 13.48
C VAL A 183 5.84 8.60 13.48
N ALA A 184 5.09 7.65 14.03
CA ALA A 184 3.64 7.73 14.16
C ALA A 184 3.18 9.01 14.87
N SER A 185 3.95 9.49 15.85
CA SER A 185 3.66 10.75 16.56
C SER A 185 3.79 12.01 15.69
N LEU A 186 4.54 11.93 14.58
CA LEU A 186 4.76 13.02 13.63
C LEU A 186 3.69 13.07 12.54
N ILE A 187 3.09 11.93 12.19
CA ILE A 187 2.14 11.81 11.08
C ILE A 187 1.00 12.84 11.16
N PRO A 188 0.30 13.03 12.30
CA PRO A 188 -0.78 14.02 12.38
C PRO A 188 -0.34 15.46 12.09
N SER A 189 0.85 15.86 12.60
CA SER A 189 1.38 17.20 12.34
C SER A 189 1.79 17.39 10.89
N LEU A 190 2.37 16.35 10.25
CA LEU A 190 2.73 16.40 8.83
C LEU A 190 1.47 16.50 7.97
N ALA A 191 0.51 15.60 8.22
CA ALA A 191 -0.77 15.57 7.53
C ALA A 191 -1.50 16.92 7.61
N SER A 192 -1.60 17.50 8.82
CA SER A 192 -2.21 18.83 9.00
C SER A 192 -1.43 19.94 8.30
N ARG A 193 -0.09 19.92 8.36
CA ARG A 193 0.77 20.97 7.76
C ARG A 193 0.65 21.03 6.25
N TYR A 194 0.55 19.88 5.60
CA TYR A 194 0.51 19.78 4.13
C TYR A 194 -0.89 19.55 3.57
N GLY A 195 -1.92 19.54 4.43
CA GLY A 195 -3.31 19.36 4.01
C GLY A 195 -3.62 17.96 3.48
N ILE A 196 -2.94 16.92 3.99
CA ILE A 196 -3.14 15.53 3.57
C ILE A 196 -4.14 14.87 4.52
N GLY A 197 -5.35 14.58 4.05
CA GLY A 197 -6.44 14.13 4.92
C GLY A 197 -6.46 12.63 5.20
N ILE A 198 -5.69 11.83 4.45
CA ILE A 198 -5.73 10.36 4.46
C ILE A 198 -4.37 9.76 4.83
N VAL A 199 -4.39 8.74 5.69
CA VAL A 199 -3.21 7.96 6.09
C VAL A 199 -3.54 6.48 6.03
N ARG A 200 -2.65 5.65 5.49
CA ARG A 200 -2.78 4.19 5.59
C ARG A 200 -2.66 3.75 7.04
N VAL A 201 -3.50 2.80 7.45
CA VAL A 201 -3.33 2.08 8.72
C VAL A 201 -3.24 0.59 8.38
N PRO A 202 -2.06 -0.05 8.51
CA PRO A 202 -1.83 -1.43 8.09
C PRO A 202 -2.35 -2.43 9.14
N ALA A 203 -3.57 -2.21 9.64
CA ALA A 203 -4.23 -3.08 10.60
C ALA A 203 -5.01 -4.17 9.86
N GLU A 204 -4.34 -5.28 9.55
CA GLU A 204 -4.97 -6.43 8.90
C GLU A 204 -6.04 -7.05 9.81
N ARG A 205 -7.29 -7.03 9.33
CA ARG A 205 -8.39 -7.74 9.98
C ARG A 205 -8.44 -9.17 9.52
N GLY A 206 -8.71 -10.10 10.43
CA GLY A 206 -8.76 -11.51 10.08
C GLY A 206 -7.38 -12.11 9.76
N LEU A 207 -6.31 -11.55 10.35
CA LEU A 207 -4.92 -12.01 10.21
C LEU A 207 -4.76 -13.53 10.35
N VAL A 208 -5.55 -14.16 11.21
CA VAL A 208 -5.60 -15.63 11.36
C VAL A 208 -6.06 -16.30 10.06
N GLN A 209 -7.13 -15.81 9.43
CA GLN A 209 -7.69 -16.37 8.20
C GLN A 209 -6.85 -16.00 6.97
N SER A 210 -6.26 -14.80 6.91
CA SER A 210 -5.45 -14.38 5.76
C SER A 210 -4.02 -14.91 5.80
N THR A 211 -3.39 -15.02 6.97
CA THR A 211 -1.97 -15.36 7.11
C THR A 211 -1.73 -16.85 7.43
N LEU A 212 -2.68 -17.57 8.04
CA LEU A 212 -2.48 -19.01 8.33
C LEU A 212 -2.77 -19.90 7.13
N ILE A 213 -3.58 -19.45 6.17
CA ILE A 213 -4.07 -20.31 5.07
C ILE A 213 -3.05 -20.44 3.92
N SER A 214 -2.13 -19.49 3.75
CA SER A 214 -1.32 -19.40 2.51
C SER A 214 0.17 -19.80 2.63
N LYS A 215 0.73 -20.01 3.83
CA LYS A 215 2.04 -20.64 4.16
C LYS A 215 2.44 -20.23 5.59
N PHE A 216 2.07 -21.02 6.59
CA PHE A 216 2.35 -20.69 7.99
C PHE A 216 3.85 -20.75 8.32
N GLU A 217 4.44 -19.61 8.68
CA GLU A 217 5.78 -19.51 9.25
C GLU A 217 5.71 -18.87 10.65
N PRO A 218 6.20 -19.54 11.72
CA PRO A 218 6.08 -19.05 13.10
C PRO A 218 6.71 -17.67 13.34
N ALA A 219 7.83 -17.38 12.67
CA ALA A 219 8.48 -16.07 12.76
C ALA A 219 7.62 -14.95 12.16
N ASN A 220 6.98 -15.21 11.01
CA ASN A 220 6.09 -14.26 10.35
C ASN A 220 4.82 -14.03 11.19
N TRP A 221 4.33 -15.07 11.87
CA TRP A 221 3.20 -14.94 12.79
C TRP A 221 3.52 -14.01 13.97
N CYS A 222 4.67 -14.20 14.63
CA CYS A 222 5.11 -13.34 15.73
C CYS A 222 5.28 -11.88 15.26
N LEU A 223 5.95 -11.68 14.13
CA LEU A 223 6.11 -10.36 13.52
C LEU A 223 4.75 -9.73 13.19
N ALA A 224 3.79 -10.52 12.71
CA ALA A 224 2.46 -10.04 12.40
C ALA A 224 1.68 -9.62 13.66
N GLN A 225 1.87 -10.28 14.81
CA GLN A 225 1.31 -9.81 16.09
C GLN A 225 1.91 -8.47 16.52
N VAL A 226 3.24 -8.31 16.40
CA VAL A 226 3.92 -7.05 16.69
C VAL A 226 3.40 -5.93 15.77
N LYS A 227 3.31 -6.19 14.46
CA LYS A 227 2.71 -5.26 13.48
C LYS A 227 1.27 -4.89 13.88
N ALA A 228 0.47 -5.85 14.31
CA ALA A 228 -0.91 -5.60 14.70
C ALA A 228 -1.04 -4.68 15.93
N VAL A 229 -0.11 -4.77 16.90
CA VAL A 229 -0.06 -3.85 18.04
C VAL A 229 0.25 -2.43 17.58
N PHE A 230 1.32 -2.26 16.79
CA PHE A 230 1.69 -0.94 16.29
C PHE A 230 0.62 -0.34 15.38
N ALA A 231 -0.01 -1.13 14.52
CA ALA A 231 -1.09 -0.68 13.65
C ALA A 231 -2.35 -0.26 14.45
N ARG A 232 -2.67 -0.97 15.54
CA ARG A 232 -3.76 -0.56 16.46
C ARG A 232 -3.47 0.77 17.13
N TRP A 233 -2.23 0.98 17.57
CA TRP A 233 -1.83 2.22 18.21
C TRP A 233 -1.80 3.39 17.20
N GLN A 234 -1.30 3.16 15.98
CA GLN A 234 -1.38 4.14 14.89
C GLN A 234 -2.83 4.50 14.57
N ARG A 235 -3.73 3.50 14.48
CA ARG A 235 -5.17 3.72 14.27
C ARG A 235 -5.76 4.67 15.30
N HIS A 236 -5.38 4.49 16.57
CA HIS A 236 -5.84 5.35 17.65
C HIS A 236 -5.34 6.79 17.49
N THR A 237 -4.04 6.96 17.23
CA THR A 237 -3.39 8.27 17.01
C THR A 237 -3.99 9.03 15.83
N VAL A 238 -4.16 8.35 14.69
CA VAL A 238 -4.73 8.91 13.45
C VAL A 238 -6.21 9.27 13.65
N GLY A 239 -6.98 8.39 14.32
CA GLY A 239 -8.40 8.61 14.60
C GLY A 239 -8.68 9.77 15.55
N GLN A 240 -7.91 9.92 16.63
CA GLN A 240 -8.04 11.05 17.57
C GLN A 240 -7.77 12.41 16.92
N ARG A 241 -6.97 12.43 15.86
CA ARG A 241 -6.57 13.64 15.15
C ARG A 241 -7.44 13.92 13.94
N GLY A 242 -8.55 13.17 13.78
CA GLY A 242 -9.53 13.40 12.74
C GLY A 242 -9.02 13.08 11.33
N LEU A 243 -7.96 12.28 11.18
CA LEU A 243 -7.46 11.81 9.88
C LEU A 243 -8.29 10.64 9.36
N ALA A 244 -8.41 10.55 8.03
CA ALA A 244 -9.14 9.47 7.37
C ALA A 244 -8.19 8.31 7.12
N PHE A 245 -8.72 7.09 7.17
CA PHE A 245 -7.99 5.88 6.83
C PHE A 245 -8.98 4.82 6.33
N PRO A 246 -8.55 3.85 5.51
CA PRO A 246 -9.40 2.77 5.05
C PRO A 246 -10.04 2.01 6.21
N HIS A 247 -11.24 1.48 5.97
CA HIS A 247 -11.96 0.71 7.00
C HIS A 247 -11.14 -0.51 7.43
N SER A 248 -10.63 -1.23 6.43
CA SER A 248 -9.81 -2.44 6.55
C SER A 248 -8.63 -2.37 5.58
N PHE A 249 -7.58 -3.13 5.89
CA PHE A 249 -6.37 -3.24 5.08
C PHE A 249 -5.96 -4.72 4.95
N PHE A 250 -5.39 -5.09 3.81
CA PHE A 250 -4.74 -6.39 3.57
C PHE A 250 -3.47 -6.20 2.73
N GLY A 251 -2.50 -7.11 2.84
CA GLY A 251 -1.30 -7.17 1.98
C GLY A 251 0.04 -6.97 2.70
N ALA A 252 0.04 -6.53 3.96
CA ALA A 252 1.23 -6.35 4.78
C ALA A 252 1.99 -7.64 5.10
N SER A 253 1.30 -8.78 5.04
CA SER A 253 1.89 -10.11 5.23
C SER A 253 2.24 -10.81 3.90
N HIS A 254 1.87 -10.24 2.75
CA HIS A 254 1.88 -10.91 1.45
C HIS A 254 2.63 -10.12 0.36
N ALA A 255 3.58 -9.26 0.75
CA ALA A 255 4.30 -8.40 -0.19
C ALA A 255 4.94 -9.19 -1.35
N GLY A 256 4.59 -8.82 -2.59
CA GLY A 256 5.00 -9.46 -3.83
C GLY A 256 4.34 -10.82 -4.09
N ARG A 257 3.49 -11.32 -3.21
CA ARG A 257 2.95 -12.69 -3.25
C ARG A 257 1.44 -12.74 -3.29
N VAL A 258 0.76 -11.62 -3.53
CA VAL A 258 -0.70 -11.62 -3.68
C VAL A 258 -1.09 -12.26 -5.01
N ASP A 259 -1.55 -13.50 -4.95
CA ASP A 259 -2.11 -14.24 -6.08
C ASP A 259 -3.65 -14.35 -5.99
N ALA A 260 -4.28 -14.97 -6.99
CA ALA A 260 -5.75 -15.14 -7.03
C ALA A 260 -6.29 -15.89 -5.79
N THR A 261 -5.55 -16.88 -5.27
CA THR A 261 -5.94 -17.66 -4.08
C THR A 261 -5.95 -16.77 -2.84
N THR A 262 -4.85 -16.03 -2.62
CA THR A 262 -4.71 -15.09 -1.51
C THR A 262 -5.79 -13.99 -1.60
N PHE A 263 -6.06 -13.52 -2.82
CA PHE A 263 -7.09 -12.52 -3.07
C PHE A 263 -8.49 -13.02 -2.74
N GLN A 264 -8.83 -14.28 -3.05
CA GLN A 264 -10.10 -14.90 -2.64
C GLN A 264 -10.23 -14.95 -1.11
N CYS A 265 -9.15 -15.22 -0.38
CA CYS A 265 -9.16 -15.16 1.09
C CYS A 265 -9.45 -13.73 1.59
N PHE A 266 -8.89 -12.70 0.96
CA PHE A 266 -9.21 -11.30 1.30
C PHE A 266 -10.69 -11.00 1.06
N LEU A 267 -11.25 -11.46 -0.06
CA LEU A 267 -12.67 -11.29 -0.39
C LEU A 267 -13.61 -11.95 0.62
N ALA A 268 -13.27 -13.15 1.09
CA ALA A 268 -14.02 -13.85 2.13
C ALA A 268 -14.02 -13.08 3.47
N ALA A 269 -12.96 -12.33 3.76
CA ALA A 269 -12.83 -11.53 4.97
C ALA A 269 -13.41 -10.10 4.85
N LEU A 270 -13.97 -9.71 3.69
CA LEU A 270 -14.44 -8.35 3.46
C LEU A 270 -15.66 -7.97 4.31
N THR A 271 -15.55 -6.78 4.89
CA THR A 271 -16.64 -6.07 5.58
C THR A 271 -17.11 -4.88 4.74
N PRO A 272 -18.38 -4.43 4.89
CA PRO A 272 -18.83 -3.20 4.23
C PRO A 272 -17.95 -2.00 4.60
N GLY A 273 -17.54 -1.22 3.61
CA GLY A 273 -16.57 -0.14 3.78
C GLY A 273 -15.60 -0.04 2.60
N LEU A 274 -14.68 0.91 2.68
CA LEU A 274 -13.52 0.98 1.79
C LEU A 274 -12.41 0.11 2.37
N THR A 275 -12.00 -0.92 1.65
CA THR A 275 -10.85 -1.77 2.01
C THR A 275 -9.69 -1.45 1.09
N GLU A 276 -8.49 -1.33 1.63
CA GLU A 276 -7.25 -1.18 0.87
C GLU A 276 -6.52 -2.52 0.78
N ILE A 277 -6.08 -2.89 -0.42
CA ILE A 277 -5.18 -4.01 -0.67
C ILE A 277 -3.83 -3.44 -1.11
N GLY A 278 -2.80 -3.64 -0.29
CA GLY A 278 -1.42 -3.28 -0.60
C GLY A 278 -0.77 -4.32 -1.52
N LEU A 279 -0.23 -3.84 -2.63
CA LEU A 279 0.36 -4.61 -3.73
C LEU A 279 1.73 -4.01 -4.11
N HIS A 280 2.52 -4.75 -4.85
CA HIS A 280 3.89 -4.47 -5.27
C HIS A 280 4.09 -4.92 -6.74
N PRO A 281 3.25 -4.49 -7.70
CA PRO A 281 3.41 -4.88 -9.10
C PRO A 281 4.70 -4.28 -9.70
N GLY A 282 5.18 -4.93 -10.76
CA GLY A 282 6.42 -4.59 -11.44
C GLY A 282 6.50 -5.41 -12.73
N VAL A 283 7.09 -4.85 -13.78
CA VAL A 283 7.34 -5.64 -15.00
C VAL A 283 8.41 -6.69 -14.74
N ARG A 284 8.40 -7.77 -15.54
CA ARG A 284 9.48 -8.76 -15.49
C ARG A 284 10.79 -8.06 -15.86
N PRO A 285 11.86 -8.29 -15.09
CA PRO A 285 13.20 -7.91 -15.52
C PRO A 285 13.49 -8.47 -16.91
N THR A 286 13.84 -7.59 -17.85
CA THR A 286 14.21 -8.02 -19.20
C THR A 286 15.65 -8.53 -19.17
N ALA A 287 15.90 -9.73 -19.72
CA ALA A 287 17.23 -10.30 -19.73
C ALA A 287 18.23 -9.37 -20.44
N GLY A 288 19.30 -8.96 -19.75
CA GLY A 288 20.32 -8.05 -20.27
C GLY A 288 20.02 -6.54 -20.12
N ASP A 289 18.91 -6.15 -19.48
CA ASP A 289 18.66 -4.77 -19.06
C ASP A 289 19.13 -4.57 -17.60
N PRO A 290 20.31 -3.97 -17.36
CA PRO A 290 20.86 -3.83 -16.02
C PRO A 290 20.00 -2.96 -15.10
N ASP A 291 19.16 -2.06 -15.64
CA ASP A 291 18.28 -1.21 -14.85
C ASP A 291 17.03 -1.96 -14.36
N GLN A 292 16.72 -3.11 -14.96
CA GLN A 292 15.58 -3.96 -14.58
C GLN A 292 15.99 -5.26 -13.89
N GLU A 293 17.16 -5.82 -14.20
CA GLU A 293 17.68 -7.06 -13.59
C GLU A 293 18.24 -6.87 -12.18
N ALA A 294 18.63 -5.65 -11.83
CA ALA A 294 19.39 -5.43 -10.61
C ALA A 294 18.50 -5.49 -9.37
N VAL A 295 18.66 -6.57 -8.59
CA VAL A 295 18.12 -6.65 -7.22
C VAL A 295 18.74 -5.55 -6.35
N VAL A 296 19.99 -5.16 -6.61
CA VAL A 296 20.66 -4.01 -5.98
C VAL A 296 20.60 -2.83 -6.94
N ILE A 297 19.86 -1.81 -6.57
CA ILE A 297 19.73 -0.56 -7.32
C ILE A 297 20.83 0.40 -6.85
N GLN A 298 21.16 1.41 -7.65
CA GLN A 298 22.17 2.41 -7.32
C GLN A 298 21.90 3.12 -5.97
N ASP A 299 22.98 3.53 -5.30
CA ASP A 299 22.99 4.42 -4.12
C ASP A 299 22.20 3.93 -2.88
N GLY A 300 22.26 2.62 -2.58
CA GLY A 300 21.66 2.06 -1.36
C GLY A 300 20.23 1.58 -1.49
N TRP A 301 19.74 1.47 -2.71
CA TRP A 301 18.44 0.88 -3.01
C TRP A 301 18.59 -0.61 -3.31
N HIS A 302 17.60 -1.40 -2.91
CA HIS A 302 17.56 -2.83 -3.15
C HIS A 302 16.11 -3.29 -3.21
N ASP A 303 15.75 -4.00 -4.28
CA ASP A 303 14.40 -4.53 -4.46
C ASP A 303 14.37 -6.05 -4.22
N PRO A 304 14.11 -6.50 -2.98
CA PRO A 304 14.02 -7.92 -2.67
C PRO A 304 12.78 -8.58 -3.29
N LEU A 305 11.85 -7.79 -3.86
CA LEU A 305 10.62 -8.28 -4.46
C LEU A 305 10.72 -8.41 -5.99
N ALA A 306 11.82 -7.97 -6.63
CA ALA A 306 11.94 -7.84 -8.09
C ALA A 306 11.38 -9.04 -8.88
N GLN A 307 11.70 -10.27 -8.45
CA GLN A 307 11.27 -11.50 -9.11
C GLN A 307 9.81 -11.91 -8.82
N LEU A 308 9.23 -11.34 -7.76
CA LEU A 308 7.87 -11.64 -7.28
C LEU A 308 6.83 -10.65 -7.84
N ARG A 309 7.24 -9.39 -8.06
CA ARG A 309 6.37 -8.31 -8.56
C ARG A 309 5.54 -8.65 -9.81
N PRO A 310 6.07 -9.40 -10.80
CA PRO A 310 5.32 -9.71 -12.02
C PRO A 310 4.04 -10.50 -11.77
N ALA A 311 4.00 -11.35 -10.75
CA ALA A 311 2.80 -12.14 -10.44
C ALA A 311 1.62 -11.25 -9.99
N GLU A 312 1.90 -10.20 -9.22
CA GLU A 312 0.86 -9.24 -8.81
C GLU A 312 0.41 -8.35 -9.97
N LEU A 313 1.33 -8.02 -10.90
CA LEU A 313 0.97 -7.33 -12.14
C LEU A 313 0.05 -8.20 -13.00
N ASP A 314 0.41 -9.46 -13.22
CA ASP A 314 -0.40 -10.42 -13.99
C ASP A 314 -1.81 -10.54 -13.38
N LEU A 315 -1.93 -10.63 -12.05
CA LEU A 315 -3.20 -10.62 -11.35
C LEU A 315 -4.00 -9.32 -11.61
N LEU A 316 -3.36 -8.16 -11.45
CA LEU A 316 -3.99 -6.85 -11.62
C LEU A 316 -4.57 -6.64 -13.03
N THR A 317 -3.93 -7.22 -14.05
CA THR A 317 -4.33 -7.11 -15.45
C THR A 317 -5.21 -8.27 -15.94
N SER A 318 -5.55 -9.22 -15.06
CA SER A 318 -6.32 -10.41 -15.44
C SER A 318 -7.83 -10.14 -15.53
N GLU A 319 -8.49 -10.79 -16.49
CA GLU A 319 -9.96 -10.87 -16.56
C GLU A 319 -10.53 -11.66 -15.38
N ASP A 320 -9.76 -12.59 -14.82
CA ASP A 320 -10.12 -13.38 -13.65
C ASP A 320 -10.36 -12.49 -12.44
N LEU A 321 -9.52 -11.48 -12.21
CA LEU A 321 -9.71 -10.53 -11.12
C LEU A 321 -10.99 -9.72 -11.30
N VAL A 322 -11.29 -9.27 -12.53
CA VAL A 322 -12.54 -8.56 -12.86
C VAL A 322 -13.75 -9.44 -12.52
N THR A 323 -13.73 -10.67 -13.02
CA THR A 323 -14.78 -11.67 -12.78
C THR A 323 -14.96 -11.95 -11.30
N LEU A 324 -13.85 -12.07 -10.57
CA LEU A 324 -13.86 -12.36 -9.14
C LEU A 324 -14.48 -11.22 -8.32
N LEU A 325 -14.15 -9.97 -8.64
CA LEU A 325 -14.75 -8.79 -7.99
C LEU A 325 -16.24 -8.66 -8.29
N LEU A 326 -16.66 -8.87 -9.55
CA LEU A 326 -18.06 -8.84 -9.95
C LEU A 326 -18.88 -9.91 -9.22
N ARG A 327 -18.40 -11.16 -9.18
CA ARG A 327 -19.07 -12.28 -8.48
C ARG A 327 -19.22 -12.04 -6.98
N ASN A 328 -18.27 -11.31 -6.37
CA ASN A 328 -18.31 -10.96 -4.95
C ASN A 328 -19.01 -9.62 -4.66
N HIS A 329 -19.60 -9.00 -5.69
CA HIS A 329 -20.26 -7.70 -5.62
C HIS A 329 -19.38 -6.60 -5.01
N VAL A 330 -18.10 -6.57 -5.38
CA VAL A 330 -17.14 -5.56 -4.95
C VAL A 330 -17.02 -4.50 -6.04
N ARG A 331 -17.07 -3.24 -5.63
CA ARG A 331 -16.77 -2.10 -6.50
C ARG A 331 -15.32 -1.68 -6.34
N LEU A 332 -14.73 -1.12 -7.39
CA LEU A 332 -13.51 -0.35 -7.21
C LEU A 332 -13.83 0.91 -6.39
N GLY A 333 -12.92 1.25 -5.50
CA GLY A 333 -12.97 2.46 -4.70
C GLY A 333 -11.68 3.23 -4.81
N ARG A 334 -11.72 4.48 -4.36
CA ARG A 334 -10.59 5.39 -4.33
C ARG A 334 -10.38 5.95 -2.94
N LEU A 335 -9.14 6.26 -2.58
CA LEU A 335 -8.81 6.79 -1.26
C LEU A 335 -9.42 8.17 -1.04
N HIS A 336 -9.44 9.03 -2.06
CA HIS A 336 -10.01 10.39 -1.95
C HIS A 336 -11.50 10.38 -1.55
N GLU A 337 -12.23 9.27 -1.78
CA GLU A 337 -13.62 9.10 -1.32
C GLU A 337 -13.76 9.11 0.22
N LEU A 338 -12.66 8.92 0.95
CA LEU A 338 -12.66 9.01 2.41
C LEU A 338 -12.77 10.46 2.91
N GLU A 339 -12.27 11.44 2.15
CA GLU A 339 -12.35 12.86 2.52
C GLU A 339 -13.76 13.41 2.35
N ALA A 340 -14.44 13.05 1.25
CA ALA A 340 -15.81 13.47 0.95
C ALA A 340 -16.81 13.08 2.05
N ARG A 341 -16.54 11.97 2.78
CA ARG A 341 -17.39 11.49 3.88
C ARG A 341 -17.21 12.28 5.19
N LYS A 342 -16.08 12.96 5.39
CA LYS A 342 -15.90 13.84 6.55
C LYS A 342 -16.70 15.12 6.41
N THR A 343 -16.68 15.74 5.22
CA THR A 343 -17.41 16.98 4.94
C THR A 343 -18.91 16.80 5.15
N LEU A 344 -19.47 15.66 4.70
CA LEU A 344 -20.89 15.33 4.90
C LEU A 344 -21.26 15.03 6.37
N ARG A 345 -20.32 14.53 7.19
CA ARG A 345 -20.55 14.30 8.62
C ARG A 345 -20.34 15.54 9.48
N ALA A 346 -19.54 16.49 9.02
CA ALA A 346 -19.35 17.78 9.69
C ALA A 346 -20.49 18.77 9.39
N ALA A 347 -21.25 18.55 8.31
CA ALA A 347 -22.38 19.37 7.90
C ALA A 347 -23.76 18.84 8.37
N ALA A 348 -23.80 17.71 9.09
CA ALA A 348 -25.00 17.06 9.61
C ALA A 348 -25.00 17.09 11.15
#